data_AF-A0A0V1IQY3-F1
#
_entry.id   AF-A0A0V1IQY3-F1
#
_cell.length_a   1.000
_cell.length_b   1.000
_cell.length_c   1.000
_cell.angle_alpha   90.00
_cell.angle_beta   90.00
_cell.angle_gamma   90.00
#
_symmetry.space_group_name_H-M   'P 1'
#
loop_
_entity.id
_entity.type
_entity.pdbx_description
1 polymer ?
#
loop_
_entity_poly.entity_id
_entity_poly.type
_entity_poly.pdbx_seq_one_letter_code
_entity_poly.pdbx_strand_id
1 'polypeptide(L)'
;MLSAMYLITYIECICLILVQIIMFLYIKVLLLPLESTVEEMRKQYRRLSILVHPDKNPDDRESAQKAFDILKKAIEMLEDPEHRARIQLIYEEAKSRTDKLIADKRKAQKKESGEKVVLLEDDPEYYEKLLWMNRVKILAERERKRKMLAEREVEDKKRAHLEKQELLERKKAETEWQKNYEESRDCRVNSWKDFQKKKKGRVGNQGLRMPKHRAEAREH
;
A
#
# COMPACT_ATOMS: atom_id res chain seq x y z
N MET A 1 -2.55 20.24 12.32
CA MET A 1 -3.04 19.35 11.24
C MET A 1 -2.25 18.03 11.14
N LEU A 2 -0.91 18.05 11.15
CA LEU A 2 -0.08 16.83 11.08
C LEU A 2 -0.34 15.79 12.18
N SER A 3 -0.64 16.22 13.41
CA SER A 3 -0.95 15.31 14.53
C SER A 3 -2.26 14.53 14.35
N ALA A 4 -3.30 15.15 13.78
CA ALA A 4 -4.59 14.48 13.54
C ALA A 4 -4.49 13.46 12.40
N MET A 5 -3.73 13.77 11.33
CA MET A 5 -3.49 12.83 10.23
C MET A 5 -2.70 11.60 10.68
N TYR A 6 -1.69 11.80 11.54
CA TYR A 6 -0.94 10.68 12.12
C TYR A 6 -1.84 9.79 13.00
N LEU A 7 -2.72 10.38 13.80
CA LEU A 7 -3.65 9.63 14.65
C LEU A 7 -4.67 8.83 13.82
N ILE A 8 -5.25 9.42 12.78
CA ILE A 8 -6.21 8.75 11.90
C ILE A 8 -5.56 7.54 11.22
N THR A 9 -4.40 7.75 10.60
CA THR A 9 -3.68 6.67 9.92
C THR A 9 -3.22 5.58 10.91
N TYR A 10 -2.85 5.94 12.13
CA TYR A 10 -2.51 4.98 13.19
C TYR A 10 -3.73 4.13 13.60
N ILE A 11 -4.90 4.76 13.81
CA ILE A 11 -6.15 4.07 14.15
C ILE A 11 -6.55 3.12 13.01
N GLU A 12 -6.54 3.56 11.76
CA GLU A 12 -6.85 2.71 10.60
C GLU A 12 -5.94 1.47 10.55
N CYS A 13 -4.64 1.65 10.81
CA CYS A 13 -3.68 0.56 10.89
C CYS A 13 -4.07 -0.47 11.95
N ILE A 14 -4.38 -0.01 13.15
CA ILE A 14 -4.76 -0.89 14.26
C ILE A 14 -6.06 -1.61 13.93
N CYS A 15 -7.07 -0.89 13.45
CA CYS A 15 -8.36 -1.48 13.08
C CYS A 15 -8.20 -2.61 12.06
N LEU A 16 -7.37 -2.41 11.04
CA LEU A 16 -7.15 -3.43 10.02
C LEU A 16 -6.38 -4.65 10.54
N ILE A 17 -5.33 -4.43 11.33
CA ILE A 17 -4.61 -5.53 11.99
C ILE A 17 -5.56 -6.29 12.92
N LEU A 18 -6.41 -5.59 13.68
CA LEU A 18 -7.41 -6.21 14.54
C LEU A 18 -8.44 -7.02 13.75
N VAL A 19 -8.94 -6.50 12.62
CA VAL A 19 -9.87 -7.25 11.74
C VAL A 19 -9.21 -8.53 11.23
N GLN A 20 -7.94 -8.48 10.82
CA GLN A 20 -7.22 -9.68 10.39
C GLN A 20 -6.95 -10.66 11.55
N ILE A 21 -6.66 -10.16 12.76
CA ILE A 21 -6.51 -11.01 13.95
C ILE A 21 -7.84 -11.69 14.27
N ILE A 22 -8.95 -10.95 14.26
CA ILE A 22 -10.31 -11.46 14.51
C ILE A 22 -10.65 -12.59 13.53
N MET A 23 -10.26 -12.46 12.25
CA MET A 23 -10.44 -13.54 11.27
C MET A 23 -9.80 -14.86 11.70
N PHE A 24 -8.60 -14.83 12.28
CA PHE A 24 -7.94 -16.03 12.81
C PHE A 24 -8.63 -16.59 14.06
N LEU A 25 -9.24 -15.72 14.87
CA LEU A 25 -9.98 -16.14 16.05
C LEU A 25 -11.27 -16.88 15.67
N TYR A 26 -11.90 -16.59 14.53
CA TYR A 26 -13.14 -17.26 14.12
C TYR A 26 -13.01 -18.78 13.93
N ILE A 27 -11.86 -19.26 13.43
CA ILE A 27 -11.61 -20.71 13.36
C ILE A 27 -11.53 -21.31 14.76
N LYS A 28 -10.88 -20.62 15.70
CA LYS A 28 -10.80 -21.04 17.09
C LYS A 28 -12.16 -21.02 17.78
N VAL A 29 -13.04 -20.06 17.46
CA VAL A 29 -14.41 -20.00 17.98
C VAL A 29 -15.22 -21.24 17.57
N LEU A 30 -15.02 -21.75 16.35
CA LEU A 30 -15.64 -23.00 15.92
C LEU A 30 -14.99 -24.24 16.54
N LEU A 31 -13.87 -24.09 17.28
CA LEU A 31 -13.12 -25.18 17.90
C LEU A 31 -12.65 -26.21 16.87
N LEU A 32 -12.23 -25.75 15.69
CA LEU A 32 -11.72 -26.59 14.60
C LEU A 32 -10.25 -26.27 14.30
N PRO A 33 -9.50 -27.24 13.73
CA PRO A 33 -8.19 -26.96 13.15
C PRO A 33 -8.32 -26.04 11.92
N LEU A 34 -7.26 -25.31 11.59
CA LEU A 34 -7.20 -24.42 10.43
C LEU A 34 -7.41 -25.14 9.09
N GLU A 35 -7.02 -26.40 9.02
CA GLU A 35 -7.15 -27.24 7.82
C GLU A 35 -8.55 -27.83 7.62
N SER A 36 -9.50 -27.55 8.53
CA SER A 36 -10.86 -28.08 8.42
C SER A 36 -11.55 -27.62 7.15
N THR A 37 -12.36 -28.51 6.59
CA THR A 37 -13.15 -28.25 5.38
C THR A 37 -14.34 -27.33 5.66
N VAL A 38 -14.91 -26.71 4.62
CA VAL A 38 -16.09 -25.83 4.78
C VAL A 38 -17.28 -26.65 5.30
N GLU A 39 -17.38 -27.90 4.89
CA GLU A 39 -18.40 -28.85 5.31
C GLU A 39 -18.30 -29.16 6.81
N GLU A 40 -17.08 -29.36 7.32
CA GLU A 40 -16.80 -29.53 8.75
C GLU A 40 -17.15 -28.28 9.54
N MET A 41 -16.75 -27.10 9.05
CA MET A 41 -17.08 -25.82 9.66
C MET A 41 -18.58 -25.61 9.77
N ARG A 42 -19.34 -25.89 8.70
CA ARG A 42 -20.80 -25.82 8.68
C ARG A 42 -21.45 -26.81 9.65
N LYS A 43 -20.93 -28.04 9.71
CA LYS A 43 -21.43 -29.07 10.64
C LYS A 43 -21.22 -28.64 12.09
N GLN A 44 -20.05 -28.11 12.39
CA GLN A 44 -19.70 -27.64 13.73
C GLN A 44 -20.48 -26.39 14.13
N TYR A 45 -20.66 -25.45 13.20
CA TYR A 45 -21.54 -24.28 13.38
C TYR A 45 -22.96 -24.70 13.77
N ARG A 46 -23.57 -25.67 13.06
CA ARG A 46 -24.90 -26.20 13.41
C ARG A 46 -24.94 -26.76 14.83
N ARG A 47 -23.93 -27.52 15.22
CA ARG A 47 -23.83 -28.11 16.58
C ARG A 47 -23.73 -27.03 17.65
N LEU A 48 -22.84 -26.06 17.48
CA LEU A 48 -22.62 -24.97 18.45
C LEU A 48 -23.83 -24.04 18.52
N SER A 49 -24.45 -23.73 17.38
CA SER A 49 -25.63 -22.86 17.30
C SER A 49 -26.81 -23.39 18.13
N ILE A 50 -27.00 -24.71 18.17
CA ILE A 50 -28.03 -25.34 19.00
C ILE A 50 -27.70 -25.18 20.49
N LEU A 51 -26.43 -25.33 20.86
CA LEU A 51 -26.00 -25.24 22.25
C LEU A 51 -26.13 -23.81 22.80
N VAL A 52 -25.77 -22.80 22.01
CA VAL A 52 -25.80 -21.39 22.43
C VAL A 52 -27.10 -20.67 22.09
N HIS A 53 -28.13 -21.38 21.61
CA HIS A 53 -29.38 -20.74 21.20
C HIS A 53 -30.05 -20.02 22.39
N PRO A 54 -30.52 -18.76 22.24
CA PRO A 54 -31.10 -17.98 23.33
C PRO A 54 -32.35 -18.62 23.95
N ASP A 55 -33.14 -19.36 23.16
CA ASP A 55 -34.33 -20.06 23.69
C ASP A 55 -33.98 -21.30 24.53
N LYS A 56 -32.80 -21.88 24.34
CA LYS A 56 -32.32 -23.02 25.16
C LYS A 56 -31.56 -22.56 26.39
N ASN A 57 -31.20 -21.29 26.48
CA ASN A 57 -30.48 -20.66 27.58
C ASN A 57 -31.27 -19.44 28.10
N PRO A 58 -32.49 -19.64 28.64
CA PRO A 58 -33.35 -18.54 29.06
C PRO A 58 -32.76 -17.72 30.23
N ASP A 59 -31.95 -18.36 31.07
CA ASP A 59 -31.32 -17.73 32.24
C ASP A 59 -30.22 -16.71 31.88
N ASP A 60 -29.61 -16.86 30.70
CA ASP A 60 -28.56 -15.96 30.19
C ASP A 60 -28.77 -15.65 28.70
N ARG A 61 -29.96 -15.15 28.39
CA ARG A 61 -30.41 -14.91 27.02
C ARG A 61 -29.52 -13.92 26.27
N GLU A 62 -28.99 -12.91 26.95
CA GLU A 62 -28.11 -11.91 26.33
C GLU A 62 -26.76 -12.50 25.91
N SER A 63 -26.09 -13.24 26.80
CA SER A 63 -24.78 -13.82 26.47
C SER A 63 -24.92 -14.92 25.41
N ALA A 64 -25.99 -15.70 25.47
CA ALA A 64 -26.35 -16.68 24.45
C ALA A 64 -26.53 -16.00 23.07
N GLN A 65 -27.26 -14.89 23.01
CA GLN A 65 -27.42 -14.13 21.76
C GLN A 65 -26.08 -13.62 21.22
N LYS A 66 -25.23 -13.03 22.08
CA LYS A 66 -23.89 -12.55 21.68
C LYS A 66 -23.04 -13.68 21.12
N ALA A 67 -23.02 -14.85 21.78
CA ALA A 67 -22.28 -16.02 21.31
C ALA A 67 -22.81 -16.53 19.96
N PHE A 68 -24.14 -16.59 19.80
CA PHE A 68 -24.78 -16.98 18.55
C PHE A 68 -24.41 -16.04 17.39
N ASP A 69 -24.43 -14.73 17.64
CA ASP A 69 -24.04 -13.73 16.64
C ASP A 69 -22.57 -13.84 16.23
N ILE A 70 -21.68 -14.13 17.19
CA ILE A 70 -20.26 -14.36 16.92
C ILE A 70 -20.07 -15.63 16.07
N LEU A 71 -20.77 -16.72 16.38
CA LEU A 71 -20.72 -17.96 15.58
C LEU A 71 -21.21 -17.73 14.15
N LYS A 72 -22.28 -16.94 13.99
CA LYS A 72 -22.82 -16.58 12.68
C LYS A 72 -21.80 -15.77 11.87
N LYS A 73 -21.20 -14.75 12.46
CA LYS A 73 -20.13 -13.96 11.81
C LYS A 73 -18.91 -14.83 11.46
N ALA A 74 -18.56 -15.78 12.33
CA ALA A 74 -17.46 -16.70 12.09
C ALA A 74 -17.67 -17.54 10.84
N ILE A 75 -18.84 -18.16 10.69
CA ILE A 75 -19.13 -19.01 9.52
C ILE A 75 -19.27 -18.19 8.24
N GLU A 76 -19.92 -17.01 8.29
CA GLU A 76 -20.04 -16.11 7.13
C GLU A 76 -18.67 -15.71 6.57
N MET A 77 -17.71 -15.41 7.45
CA MET A 77 -16.35 -15.05 7.05
C MET A 77 -15.53 -16.24 6.55
N LEU A 78 -15.71 -17.43 7.14
CA LEU A 78 -14.93 -18.62 6.79
C LEU A 78 -15.43 -19.36 5.55
N GLU A 79 -16.69 -19.15 5.19
CA GLU A 79 -17.26 -19.64 3.92
C GLU A 79 -16.71 -18.90 2.70
N ASP A 80 -16.24 -17.66 2.87
CA ASP A 80 -15.60 -16.91 1.79
C ASP A 80 -14.20 -17.51 1.46
N PRO A 81 -14.01 -18.02 0.23
CA PRO A 81 -12.76 -18.64 -0.18
C PRO A 81 -11.57 -17.66 -0.15
N GLU A 82 -11.79 -16.36 -0.38
CA GLU A 82 -10.71 -15.37 -0.37
C GLU A 82 -10.21 -15.12 1.06
N HIS A 83 -11.14 -15.04 2.03
CA HIS A 83 -10.80 -14.94 3.44
C HIS A 83 -10.03 -16.17 3.92
N ARG A 84 -10.50 -17.38 3.57
CA ARG A 84 -9.85 -18.63 3.95
C ARG A 84 -8.46 -18.77 3.36
N ALA A 85 -8.30 -18.47 2.07
CA ALA A 85 -7.00 -18.50 1.40
C ALA A 85 -6.00 -17.54 2.05
N ARG A 86 -6.45 -16.33 2.44
CA ARG A 86 -5.60 -15.36 3.15
C ARG A 86 -5.18 -15.87 4.53
N ILE A 87 -6.09 -16.46 5.31
CA ILE A 87 -5.79 -17.06 6.62
C ILE A 87 -4.73 -18.15 6.45
N GLN A 88 -4.93 -19.07 5.51
CA GLN A 88 -4.01 -20.18 5.27
C GLN A 88 -2.62 -19.69 4.87
N LEU A 89 -2.52 -18.75 3.93
CA LEU A 89 -1.24 -18.17 3.49
C LEU A 89 -0.47 -17.53 4.65
N ILE A 90 -1.15 -16.75 5.49
CA ILE A 90 -0.52 -16.09 6.64
C ILE A 90 -0.09 -17.13 7.69
N TYR A 91 -0.89 -18.18 7.89
CA TYR A 91 -0.56 -19.27 8.81
C TYR A 91 0.68 -20.04 8.37
N GLU A 92 0.74 -20.44 7.10
CA GLU A 92 1.88 -21.15 6.53
C GLU A 92 3.17 -20.31 6.61
N GLU A 93 3.06 -19.00 6.32
CA GLU A 93 4.19 -18.07 6.47
C GLU A 93 4.64 -17.97 7.93
N ALA A 94 3.69 -17.85 8.88
CA ALA A 94 4.00 -17.79 10.31
C ALA A 94 4.65 -19.08 10.81
N LYS A 95 4.16 -20.23 10.35
CA LYS A 95 4.72 -21.55 10.66
C LYS A 95 6.14 -21.67 10.12
N SER A 96 6.37 -21.34 8.86
CA SER A 96 7.71 -21.36 8.25
C SER A 96 8.70 -20.47 9.00
N ARG A 97 8.30 -19.25 9.42
CA ARG A 97 9.14 -18.36 10.22
C ARG A 97 9.45 -18.95 11.60
N THR A 98 8.45 -19.53 12.24
CA THR A 98 8.59 -20.16 13.56
C THR A 98 9.54 -21.35 13.51
N ASP A 99 9.34 -22.24 12.54
CA ASP A 99 10.15 -23.44 12.35
C ASP A 99 11.61 -23.09 12.03
N LYS A 100 11.83 -22.06 11.20
CA LYS A 100 13.19 -21.53 10.92
C LYS A 100 13.86 -21.01 12.18
N LEU A 101 13.17 -20.20 12.98
CA LEU A 101 13.72 -19.66 14.23
C LEU A 101 14.11 -20.79 15.20
N ILE A 102 13.26 -21.81 15.34
CA ILE A 102 13.54 -22.97 16.17
C ILE A 102 14.74 -23.75 15.62
N ALA A 103 14.79 -23.99 14.31
CA ALA A 103 15.91 -24.69 13.67
C ALA A 103 17.24 -23.94 13.86
N ASP A 104 17.25 -22.62 13.74
CA ASP A 104 18.44 -21.80 13.92
C ASP A 104 18.88 -21.75 15.39
N LYS A 105 17.94 -21.67 16.34
CA LYS A 105 18.22 -21.82 17.78
C LYS A 105 18.86 -23.18 18.10
N ARG A 106 18.30 -24.27 17.56
CA ARG A 106 18.86 -25.63 17.73
C ARG A 106 20.28 -25.73 17.17
N LYS A 107 20.54 -25.12 16.00
CA LYS A 107 21.89 -25.09 15.40
C LYS A 107 22.87 -24.28 16.23
N ALA A 108 22.46 -23.14 16.77
CA ALA A 108 23.30 -22.30 17.63
C ALA A 108 23.69 -23.04 18.92
N GLN A 109 22.71 -23.60 19.63
CA GLN A 109 22.97 -24.35 20.86
C GLN A 109 23.82 -25.61 20.63
N LYS A 110 23.61 -26.32 19.51
CA LYS A 110 24.48 -27.47 19.17
C LYS A 110 25.93 -27.06 18.96
N LYS A 111 26.19 -25.87 18.42
CA LYS A 111 27.56 -25.34 18.25
C LYS A 111 28.19 -24.96 19.59
N GLU A 112 27.38 -24.54 20.57
CA GLU A 112 27.85 -24.08 21.88
C GLU A 112 28.01 -25.22 22.91
N SER A 113 27.04 -26.13 23.02
CA SER A 113 27.06 -27.20 24.04
C SER A 113 27.51 -28.56 23.53
N GLY A 114 27.53 -28.79 22.21
CA GLY A 114 27.83 -30.10 21.61
C GLY A 114 26.75 -31.17 21.77
N GLU A 115 25.70 -30.94 22.58
CA GLU A 115 24.65 -31.92 22.90
C GLU A 115 23.25 -31.45 22.44
N LYS A 116 22.34 -32.39 22.18
CA LYS A 116 20.94 -32.07 21.85
C LYS A 116 20.22 -31.60 23.12
N VAL A 117 19.97 -30.30 23.21
CA VAL A 117 19.18 -29.69 24.28
C VAL A 117 17.69 -29.70 23.89
N VAL A 118 16.83 -30.05 24.85
CA VAL A 118 15.37 -29.89 24.73
C VAL A 118 15.06 -28.39 24.83
N LEU A 119 14.44 -27.82 23.79
CA LEU A 119 14.09 -26.40 23.77
C LEU A 119 12.77 -26.15 24.48
N LEU A 120 12.60 -24.97 25.08
CA LEU A 120 11.31 -24.50 25.57
C LEU A 120 10.27 -24.43 24.45
N GLU A 121 10.73 -24.18 23.22
CA GLU A 121 9.95 -24.22 21.98
C GLU A 121 9.43 -25.61 21.57
N ASP A 122 9.88 -26.69 22.22
CA ASP A 122 9.39 -28.05 21.99
C ASP A 122 8.09 -28.33 22.76
N ASP A 123 7.75 -27.48 23.75
CA ASP A 123 6.45 -27.50 24.42
C ASP A 123 5.33 -26.99 23.47
N PRO A 124 4.24 -27.75 23.25
CA PRO A 124 3.17 -27.37 22.34
C PRO A 124 2.54 -26.00 22.62
N GLU A 125 2.36 -25.64 23.89
CA GLU A 125 1.76 -24.34 24.25
C GLU A 125 2.70 -23.17 23.91
N TYR A 126 3.98 -23.33 24.22
CA TYR A 126 4.98 -22.33 23.86
C TYR A 126 5.13 -22.17 22.34
N TYR A 127 5.12 -23.27 21.58
CA TYR A 127 5.12 -23.24 20.12
C TYR A 127 3.92 -22.46 19.58
N GLU A 128 2.73 -22.71 20.11
CA GLU A 128 1.52 -21.98 19.70
C GLU A 128 1.63 -20.47 19.99
N LYS A 129 2.19 -20.12 21.15
CA LYS A 129 2.46 -18.72 21.51
C LYS A 129 3.44 -18.06 20.55
N LEU A 130 4.54 -18.74 20.20
CA LEU A 130 5.53 -18.23 19.26
C LEU A 130 4.95 -18.05 17.85
N LEU A 131 4.15 -19.02 17.41
CA LEU A 131 3.41 -18.98 16.15
C LEU A 131 2.45 -17.79 16.13
N TRP A 132 1.73 -17.54 17.24
CA TRP A 132 0.86 -16.37 17.38
C TRP A 132 1.65 -15.06 17.26
N MET A 133 2.80 -14.95 17.93
CA MET A 133 3.66 -13.75 17.83
C MET A 133 4.15 -13.52 16.40
N ASN A 134 4.60 -14.56 15.71
CA ASN A 134 5.06 -14.47 14.32
C ASN A 134 3.93 -14.10 13.36
N ARG A 135 2.73 -14.65 13.57
CA ARG A 135 1.53 -14.27 12.82
C ARG A 135 1.21 -12.78 12.99
N VAL A 136 1.19 -12.27 14.21
CA VAL A 136 0.94 -10.84 14.47
C VAL A 136 2.01 -9.95 13.82
N LYS A 137 3.28 -10.37 13.85
CA LYS A 137 4.37 -9.67 13.15
C LYS A 137 4.16 -9.63 11.64
N ILE A 138 3.80 -10.75 11.01
CA ILE A 138 3.49 -10.81 9.57
C ILE A 138 2.35 -9.86 9.21
N LEU A 139 1.28 -9.85 10.00
CA LEU A 139 0.15 -8.96 9.78
C LEU A 139 0.58 -7.49 9.82
N ALA A 140 1.38 -7.11 10.82
CA ALA A 140 1.92 -5.76 10.94
C ALA A 140 2.86 -5.40 9.77
N GLU A 141 3.70 -6.34 9.32
CA GLU A 141 4.59 -6.13 8.16
C GLU A 141 3.81 -5.95 6.85
N ARG A 142 2.79 -6.78 6.60
CA ARG A 142 1.93 -6.66 5.42
C ARG A 142 1.19 -5.33 5.39
N GLU A 143 0.69 -4.90 6.54
CA GLU A 143 0.00 -3.62 6.68
C GLU A 143 0.95 -2.43 6.43
N ARG A 144 2.18 -2.46 6.99
CA ARG A 144 3.22 -1.47 6.68
C ARG A 144 3.55 -1.44 5.18
N LYS A 145 3.71 -2.61 4.57
CA LYS A 145 4.02 -2.72 3.13
C LYS A 145 2.89 -2.16 2.27
N ARG A 146 1.64 -2.46 2.62
CA ARG A 146 0.45 -1.92 1.94
C ARG A 146 0.43 -0.40 1.97
N LYS A 147 0.70 0.21 3.14
CA LYS A 147 0.78 1.67 3.27
C LYS A 147 1.89 2.28 2.42
N MET A 148 3.11 1.73 2.49
CA MET A 148 4.21 2.23 1.68
C MET A 148 3.90 2.17 0.17
N LEU A 149 3.25 1.09 -0.29
CA LEU A 149 2.84 0.96 -1.69
C LEU A 149 1.76 1.98 -2.07
N ALA A 150 0.76 2.18 -1.21
CA ALA A 150 -0.30 3.17 -1.45
C ALA A 150 0.23 4.61 -1.48
N GLU A 151 1.15 4.95 -0.58
CA GLU A 151 1.82 6.26 -0.56
C GLU A 151 2.63 6.49 -1.83
N ARG A 152 3.39 5.48 -2.28
CA ARG A 152 4.14 5.54 -3.53
C ARG A 152 3.23 5.72 -4.74
N GLU A 153 2.11 5.01 -4.80
CA GLU A 153 1.14 5.14 -5.89
C GLU A 153 0.55 6.56 -5.95
N VAL A 154 0.25 7.15 -4.80
CA VAL A 154 -0.23 8.55 -4.71
C VAL A 154 0.85 9.53 -5.19
N GLU A 155 2.10 9.32 -4.80
CA GLU A 155 3.23 10.14 -5.25
C GLU A 155 3.47 10.02 -6.77
N ASP A 156 3.42 8.81 -7.31
CA ASP A 156 3.54 8.54 -8.75
C ASP A 156 2.44 9.24 -9.55
N LYS A 157 1.20 9.20 -9.06
CA LYS A 157 0.06 9.92 -9.66
C LYS A 157 0.26 11.43 -9.62
N LYS A 158 0.77 11.98 -8.52
CA LYS A 158 1.08 13.42 -8.40
C LYS A 158 2.18 13.84 -9.38
N ARG A 159 3.25 13.04 -9.51
CA ARG A 159 4.33 13.29 -10.47
C ARG A 159 3.83 13.28 -11.91
N ALA A 160 3.06 12.27 -12.29
CA ALA A 160 2.49 12.17 -13.63
C ALA A 160 1.52 13.32 -13.94
N HIS A 161 0.74 13.77 -12.96
CA HIS A 161 -0.14 14.94 -13.13
C HIS A 161 0.67 16.21 -13.38
N LEU A 162 1.73 16.45 -12.61
CA LEU A 162 2.59 17.61 -12.75
C LEU A 162 3.29 17.63 -14.12
N GLU A 163 3.86 16.50 -14.53
CA GLU A 163 4.51 16.36 -15.85
C GLU A 163 3.52 16.62 -17.00
N LYS A 164 2.28 16.11 -16.88
CA LYS A 164 1.21 16.37 -17.86
C LYS A 164 0.87 17.85 -17.92
N GLN A 165 0.83 18.54 -16.79
CA GLN A 165 0.56 19.97 -16.72
C GLN A 165 1.69 20.78 -17.37
N GLU A 166 2.95 20.48 -17.04
CA GLU A 166 4.13 21.12 -17.64
C GLU A 166 4.19 20.89 -19.16
N LEU A 167 3.88 19.68 -19.62
CA LEU A 167 3.81 19.37 -21.05
C LEU A 167 2.73 20.21 -21.76
N LEU A 168 1.57 20.38 -21.12
CA LEU A 168 0.50 21.22 -21.67
C LEU A 168 0.92 22.69 -21.70
N GLU A 169 1.57 23.20 -20.66
CA GLU A 169 2.09 24.56 -20.60
C GLU A 169 3.19 24.79 -21.65
N ARG A 170 4.12 23.85 -21.81
CA ARG A 170 5.15 23.90 -22.85
C ARG A 170 4.56 23.92 -24.25
N LYS A 171 3.56 23.06 -24.52
CA LYS A 171 2.85 23.06 -25.81
C LYS A 171 2.12 24.38 -26.04
N LYS A 172 1.46 24.93 -25.01
CA LYS A 172 0.80 26.24 -25.12
C LYS A 172 1.82 27.34 -25.41
N ALA A 173 2.91 27.42 -24.67
CA ALA A 173 3.98 28.39 -24.88
C ALA A 173 4.61 28.27 -26.27
N GLU A 174 4.82 27.05 -26.77
CA GLU A 174 5.31 26.80 -28.13
C GLU A 174 4.30 27.28 -29.19
N THR A 175 3.01 26.98 -29.01
CA THR A 175 1.96 27.46 -29.93
C THR A 175 1.81 28.97 -29.91
N GLU A 176 1.91 29.60 -28.73
CA GLU A 176 1.86 31.07 -28.59
C GLU A 176 3.10 31.73 -29.19
N TRP A 177 4.28 31.18 -28.94
CA TRP A 177 5.53 31.63 -29.57
C TRP A 177 5.45 31.53 -31.10
N GLN A 178 4.94 30.41 -31.62
CA GLN A 178 4.79 30.19 -33.05
C GLN A 178 3.84 31.21 -33.68
N LYS A 179 2.68 31.46 -33.05
CA LYS A 179 1.74 32.50 -33.49
C LYS A 179 2.38 33.88 -33.48
N ASN A 180 3.02 34.27 -32.38
CA ASN A 180 3.71 35.56 -32.27
C ASN A 180 4.85 35.69 -33.30
N TYR A 181 5.57 34.60 -33.56
CA TYR A 181 6.61 34.53 -34.60
C TYR A 181 6.02 34.72 -35.99
N GLU A 182 4.88 34.09 -36.30
CA GLU A 182 4.19 34.20 -37.59
C GLU A 182 3.55 35.58 -37.80
N GLU A 183 2.91 36.16 -36.78
CA GLU A 183 2.35 37.52 -36.84
C GLU A 183 3.45 38.58 -37.04
N SER A 184 4.60 38.42 -36.39
CA SER A 184 5.76 39.29 -36.58
C SER A 184 6.45 39.11 -37.94
N ARG A 185 6.03 38.14 -38.77
CA ARG A 185 6.67 37.80 -40.06
C ARG A 185 6.64 38.98 -41.02
N ASP A 186 5.49 39.63 -41.20
CA ASP A 186 5.35 40.71 -42.18
C ASP A 186 6.17 41.94 -41.78
N CYS A 187 6.21 42.27 -40.50
CA CYS A 187 7.08 43.32 -39.95
C CYS A 187 8.56 43.01 -40.21
N ARG A 188 9.01 41.76 -39.99
CA ARG A 188 10.40 41.34 -40.27
C ARG A 188 10.72 41.35 -41.76
N VAL A 189 9.82 40.84 -42.61
CA VAL A 189 9.98 40.81 -44.07
C VAL A 189 10.03 42.22 -44.63
N ASN A 190 9.19 43.13 -44.15
CA ASN A 190 9.19 44.53 -44.57
C ASN A 190 10.47 45.24 -44.12
N SER A 191 10.90 45.05 -42.85
CA SER A 191 12.18 45.59 -42.37
C SER A 191 13.38 45.08 -43.16
N TRP A 192 13.38 43.81 -43.59
CA TRP A 192 14.43 43.25 -44.45
C TRP A 192 14.38 43.85 -45.86
N LYS A 193 13.18 44.01 -46.44
CA LYS A 193 13.01 44.61 -47.78
C LYS A 193 13.51 46.06 -47.79
N ASP A 194 13.23 46.81 -46.73
CA ASP A 194 13.71 48.18 -46.56
C ASP A 194 15.22 48.24 -46.37
N PHE A 195 15.80 47.31 -45.61
CA PHE A 195 17.26 47.16 -45.49
C PHE A 195 17.91 46.90 -46.86
N GLN A 196 17.33 46.04 -47.69
CA GLN A 196 17.83 45.76 -49.04
C GLN A 196 17.68 46.96 -50.00
N LYS A 197 16.56 47.68 -49.96
CA LYS A 197 16.39 48.94 -50.70
C LYS A 197 17.46 49.96 -50.31
N LYS A 198 17.72 50.10 -49.00
CA LYS A 198 18.76 51.00 -48.47
C LYS A 198 20.18 50.59 -48.87
N LYS A 199 20.43 49.29 -49.04
CA LYS A 199 21.70 48.76 -49.58
C LYS A 199 21.88 49.06 -51.07
N LYS A 200 20.83 48.95 -51.89
CA LYS A 200 20.89 49.32 -53.32
C LYS A 200 21.07 50.83 -53.57
N GLY A 201 20.62 51.68 -52.65
CA GLY A 201 20.86 53.13 -52.69
C GLY A 201 22.22 53.58 -52.13
N ARG A 202 23.01 52.68 -51.52
CA ARG A 202 24.36 52.95 -50.98
C ARG A 202 25.42 52.18 -51.78
N VAL A 203 25.56 52.50 -53.06
CA VAL A 203 26.86 52.35 -53.74
C VAL A 203 27.63 53.64 -53.45
N GLY A 204 28.27 53.66 -52.29
CA GLY A 204 28.95 54.85 -51.77
C GLY A 204 29.55 54.57 -50.40
N ASN A 205 30.74 53.95 -50.45
CA ASN A 205 31.79 53.89 -49.43
C ASN A 205 31.38 54.20 -47.97
N GLN A 206 31.13 53.16 -47.17
CA GLN A 206 31.48 53.11 -45.73
C GLN A 206 31.25 51.70 -45.16
N GLY A 207 32.28 51.17 -44.53
CA GLY A 207 32.35 49.80 -44.01
C GLY A 207 31.25 49.42 -43.03
N LEU A 208 30.80 48.18 -43.12
CA LEU A 208 29.74 47.59 -42.31
C LEU A 208 30.23 47.40 -40.86
N ARG A 209 29.72 48.19 -39.90
CA ARG A 209 29.89 47.90 -38.47
C ARG A 209 28.74 47.04 -37.95
N MET A 210 29.07 45.95 -37.27
CA MET A 210 28.10 45.09 -36.59
C MET A 210 27.37 45.87 -35.48
N PRO A 211 26.02 45.80 -35.40
CA PRO A 211 25.29 46.34 -34.27
C PRO A 211 25.77 45.70 -32.97
N LYS A 212 26.15 46.52 -31.98
CA LYS A 212 26.53 46.02 -30.65
C LYS A 212 25.31 45.34 -30.02
N HIS A 213 25.49 44.08 -29.59
CA HIS A 213 24.47 43.33 -28.87
C HIS A 213 24.02 44.10 -27.63
N ARG A 214 22.77 44.54 -27.61
CA ARG A 214 22.13 45.12 -26.43
C ARG A 214 21.52 43.96 -25.64
N ALA A 215 22.11 43.62 -24.51
CA ALA A 215 21.51 42.64 -23.61
C ALA A 215 20.17 43.20 -23.12
N GLU A 216 19.07 42.48 -23.37
CA GLU A 216 17.77 42.78 -22.77
C GLU A 216 17.89 42.59 -21.26
N ALA A 217 17.54 43.64 -20.51
CA ALA A 217 17.49 43.57 -19.06
C ALA A 217 16.41 42.57 -18.66
N ARG A 218 16.79 41.52 -17.93
CA ARG A 218 15.82 40.66 -17.25
C ARG A 218 15.17 41.51 -16.17
N GLU A 219 13.87 41.77 -16.31
CA GLU A 219 13.09 42.37 -15.24
C GLU A 219 13.08 41.40 -14.04
N HIS A 220 13.36 41.97 -12.87
CA HIS A 220 13.54 41.28 -11.58
C HIS A 220 12.21 41.06 -10.86
#